data_AF-R7FI86-F1
#
_entry.id   AF-R7FI86-F1
#
_cell.length_a   1.000
_cell.length_b   1.000
_cell.length_c   1.000
_cell.angle_alpha   90.00
_cell.angle_beta   90.00
_cell.angle_gamma   90.00
#
_symmetry.space_group_name_H-M   'P 1'
#
loop_
_entity.id
_entity.type
_entity.pdbx_description
1 polymer ?
#
loop_
_entity_poly.entity_id
_entity_poly.type
_entity_poly.pdbx_seq_one_letter_code
_entity_poly.pdbx_strand_id
1 'polypeptide(L)'
;MKIQSLAIMFIIIVLPISIVMQTYIQNRVETLSMQSQYDSKLTGATYDALKAYQINSFNSDTSYLANSKMRDIEAGVNTFFNSLSTNFATLGYNQKSLQGYVPAVVFTMYDGYYIYSPYTNTWDDETKNKQGSGNSFNDGDVLYGIKPYVYYSCRYINGSTDVVITYSMDNYVSIQGNVAGKGVVSLYGYLLDNVNVSGDTVSYNEIEITGEPVLEENVFVDGYIHKYKYVKKNGTKYYKSDVSNEVFSVLNGKKQVQKDFDFPTEDTSAKNYYIEATNLKKYITNSDLANLTIDNAVDIYGKQYTKENNPFTKLGNNGDGKIFDFGHKGGIEADDSNFNTHRIDVIKYSIERNLSVAISNYNNYYDKGTNSTDFQMPQLKDTDWMKIIDNISIITFLQGMNVGGKVYNGYSVITNTKNTDVVTSDSIYIKTVTGNETVFHRPSENNLTTDDNSVGVFNVDLERRTGENSDGVYQYYYPKEGTLSYDSIVTQNTVNENNTINNNIVKKLYYTALGRERYCLYREKLKLK
;
A
#
# COMPACT_ATOMS: atom_id res chain seq x y z
N MET A 1 34.74 -34.05 59.08
CA MET A 1 34.02 -34.82 58.03
C MET A 1 34.82 -34.73 56.75
N LYS A 2 35.13 -35.88 56.13
CA LYS A 2 36.12 -35.99 55.05
C LYS A 2 35.58 -35.37 53.76
N ILE A 3 36.42 -34.61 53.05
CA ILE A 3 36.16 -33.95 51.75
C ILE A 3 35.38 -34.84 50.75
N GLN A 4 35.57 -36.16 50.83
CA GLN A 4 34.86 -37.17 50.04
C GLN A 4 33.33 -37.13 50.23
N SER A 5 32.84 -36.89 51.46
CA SER A 5 31.40 -36.78 51.74
C SER A 5 30.76 -35.52 51.14
N LEU A 6 31.50 -34.41 51.10
CA LEU A 6 31.07 -33.17 50.45
C LEU A 6 31.05 -33.31 48.91
N ALA A 7 32.04 -34.00 48.35
CA ALA A 7 32.12 -34.28 46.90
C ALA A 7 30.97 -35.18 46.42
N ILE A 8 30.60 -36.21 47.18
CA ILE A 8 29.45 -37.08 46.86
C ILE A 8 28.15 -36.28 46.90
N MET A 9 27.96 -35.44 47.92
CA MET A 9 26.77 -34.58 48.02
C MET A 9 26.69 -33.56 46.88
N PHE A 10 27.83 -32.99 46.46
CA PHE A 10 27.91 -32.10 45.31
C PHE A 10 27.51 -32.80 44.01
N ILE A 11 28.00 -34.02 43.76
CA ILE A 11 27.64 -34.80 42.57
C ILE A 11 26.15 -35.14 42.55
N ILE A 12 25.58 -35.57 43.69
CA ILE A 12 24.17 -35.93 43.80
C ILE A 12 23.25 -34.73 43.52
N ILE A 13 23.68 -33.50 43.84
CA ILE A 13 22.89 -32.29 43.61
C ILE A 13 23.13 -31.71 42.22
N VAL A 14 24.39 -31.56 41.80
CA VAL A 14 24.75 -30.83 40.58
C VAL A 14 24.47 -31.63 39.31
N LEU A 15 24.64 -32.97 39.34
CA LEU A 15 24.46 -33.80 38.16
C LEU A 15 23.00 -33.85 37.68
N PRO A 16 21.99 -34.05 38.54
CA PRO A 16 20.58 -33.94 38.12
C PRO A 16 20.21 -32.54 37.63
N ILE A 17 20.67 -31.48 38.30
CA ILE A 17 20.42 -30.09 37.88
C ILE A 17 21.00 -29.84 36.48
N SER A 18 22.19 -30.36 36.20
CA SER A 18 22.85 -30.20 34.89
C SER A 18 22.08 -30.90 33.77
N ILE A 19 21.57 -32.11 34.02
CA ILE A 19 20.75 -32.87 33.05
C ILE A 19 19.42 -32.15 32.77
N VAL A 20 18.76 -31.64 33.82
CA VAL A 20 17.51 -30.88 33.68
C VAL A 20 17.76 -29.58 32.91
N MET A 21 18.83 -28.86 33.22
CA MET A 21 19.19 -27.62 32.54
C MET A 21 19.55 -27.88 31.07
N GLN A 22 20.31 -28.94 30.77
CA GLN A 22 20.65 -29.34 29.40
C GLN A 22 19.40 -29.65 28.58
N THR A 23 18.48 -30.44 29.14
CA THR A 23 17.18 -30.75 28.50
C THR A 23 16.35 -29.48 28.28
N TYR A 24 16.31 -28.57 29.25
CA TYR A 24 15.60 -27.30 29.13
C TYR A 24 16.18 -26.39 28.04
N ILE A 25 17.52 -26.26 27.99
CA ILE A 25 18.22 -25.50 26.95
C ILE A 25 17.97 -26.12 25.58
N GLN A 26 18.08 -27.45 25.46
CA GLN A 26 17.85 -28.14 24.20
C GLN A 26 16.42 -27.93 23.69
N ASN A 27 15.41 -28.13 24.53
CA ASN A 27 14.01 -27.88 24.18
C ASN A 27 13.77 -26.41 23.77
N ARG A 28 14.46 -25.47 24.44
CA ARG A 28 14.37 -24.04 24.10
C ARG A 28 15.00 -23.74 22.74
N VAL A 29 16.15 -24.34 22.42
CA VAL A 29 16.82 -24.21 21.12
C VAL A 29 15.96 -24.82 20.02
N GLU A 30 15.38 -26.00 20.22
CA GLU A 30 14.48 -26.65 19.27
C GLU A 30 13.22 -25.80 19.03
N THR A 31 12.62 -25.26 20.10
CA THR A 31 11.47 -24.33 19.98
C THR A 31 11.84 -23.10 19.14
N LEU A 32 12.98 -22.45 19.43
CA LEU A 32 13.44 -21.27 18.69
C LEU A 32 13.76 -21.58 17.22
N SER A 33 14.37 -22.74 16.97
CA SER A 33 14.64 -23.23 15.62
C SER A 33 13.35 -23.43 14.83
N MET A 34 12.35 -24.07 15.43
CA MET A 34 11.07 -24.31 14.77
C MET A 34 10.27 -23.02 14.56
N GLN A 35 10.31 -22.08 15.51
CA GLN A 35 9.73 -20.74 15.32
C GLN A 35 10.36 -20.02 14.12
N SER A 36 11.70 -20.01 14.03
CA SER A 36 12.42 -19.41 12.90
C SER A 36 12.08 -20.08 11.57
N GLN A 37 11.92 -21.41 11.55
CA GLN A 37 11.45 -22.13 10.37
C GLN A 37 10.03 -21.72 9.96
N TYR A 38 9.12 -21.56 10.92
CA TYR A 38 7.74 -21.16 10.64
C TYR A 38 7.67 -19.72 10.13
N ASP A 39 8.44 -18.81 10.73
CA ASP A 39 8.58 -17.42 10.27
C ASP A 39 9.11 -17.35 8.84
N SER A 40 10.12 -18.15 8.50
CA SER A 40 10.69 -18.22 7.16
C SER A 40 9.66 -18.74 6.13
N LYS A 41 8.93 -19.79 6.48
CA LYS A 41 7.88 -20.37 5.62
C LYS A 41 6.69 -19.43 5.42
N LEU A 42 6.25 -18.75 6.47
CA LEU A 42 5.19 -17.73 6.42
C LEU A 42 5.63 -16.56 5.54
N THR A 43 6.86 -16.09 5.72
CA THR A 43 7.44 -15.00 4.92
C THR A 43 7.56 -15.37 3.45
N GLY A 44 8.00 -16.59 3.13
CA GLY A 44 8.03 -17.11 1.76
C GLY A 44 6.65 -17.13 1.12
N ALA A 45 5.64 -17.67 1.82
CA ALA A 45 4.27 -17.70 1.33
C ALA A 45 3.67 -16.29 1.12
N THR A 46 4.00 -15.34 2.01
CA THR A 46 3.55 -13.95 1.92
C THR A 46 4.21 -13.23 0.72
N TYR A 47 5.48 -13.53 0.45
CA TYR A 47 6.17 -13.02 -0.72
C TYR A 47 5.59 -13.56 -2.03
N ASP A 48 5.27 -14.86 -2.09
CA ASP A 48 4.63 -15.48 -3.25
C ASP A 48 3.24 -14.87 -3.51
N ALA A 49 2.47 -14.62 -2.44
CA ALA A 49 1.20 -13.91 -2.50
C ALA A 49 1.34 -12.52 -3.12
N LEU A 50 2.36 -11.77 -2.70
CA LEU A 50 2.65 -10.46 -3.25
C LEU A 50 3.03 -10.53 -4.72
N LYS A 51 3.84 -11.52 -5.12
CA LYS A 51 4.24 -11.69 -6.53
C LYS A 51 3.04 -12.03 -7.42
N ALA A 52 2.15 -12.90 -6.96
CA ALA A 52 0.91 -13.18 -7.67
C ALA A 52 0.04 -11.92 -7.79
N TYR A 53 -0.12 -11.15 -6.71
CA TYR A 53 -0.85 -9.88 -6.75
C TYR A 53 -0.22 -8.87 -7.74
N GLN A 54 1.11 -8.70 -7.73
CA GLN A 54 1.82 -7.82 -8.64
C GLN A 54 1.62 -8.20 -10.11
N ILE A 55 1.77 -9.49 -10.44
CA ILE A 55 1.60 -9.97 -11.82
C ILE A 55 0.19 -9.72 -12.33
N ASN A 56 -0.82 -9.96 -11.49
CA ASN A 56 -2.22 -9.75 -11.89
C ASN A 56 -2.56 -8.25 -12.00
N SER A 57 -2.15 -7.44 -11.02
CA SER A 57 -2.39 -5.98 -11.04
C SER A 57 -1.69 -5.23 -12.17
N PHE A 58 -0.57 -5.75 -12.69
CA PHE A 58 0.10 -5.19 -13.85
C PHE A 58 -0.54 -5.55 -15.19
N ASN A 59 -1.32 -6.61 -15.22
CA ASN A 59 -2.00 -7.09 -16.42
C ASN A 59 -3.51 -6.82 -16.38
N SER A 60 -4.03 -6.26 -15.27
CA SER A 60 -5.44 -5.92 -15.14
C SER A 60 -5.71 -4.52 -15.69
N ASP A 61 -6.60 -4.43 -16.66
CA ASP A 61 -6.98 -3.15 -17.25
C ASP A 61 -7.94 -2.36 -16.35
N THR A 62 -7.74 -1.04 -16.31
CA THR A 62 -8.32 -0.12 -15.33
C THR A 62 -9.82 0.15 -15.47
N SER A 63 -10.49 -0.42 -16.48
CA SER A 63 -11.91 -0.13 -16.78
C SER A 63 -12.91 -0.72 -15.77
N TYR A 64 -12.52 -1.74 -14.97
CA TYR A 64 -13.36 -2.37 -13.94
C TYR A 64 -12.61 -2.53 -12.61
N LEU A 65 -12.07 -1.42 -12.09
CA LEU A 65 -11.07 -1.40 -11.02
C LEU A 65 -11.45 -2.14 -9.72
N ALA A 66 -12.71 -2.07 -9.28
CA ALA A 66 -13.12 -2.73 -8.03
C ALA A 66 -13.11 -4.26 -8.17
N ASN A 67 -13.70 -4.78 -9.25
CA ASN A 67 -13.74 -6.22 -9.53
C ASN A 67 -12.36 -6.77 -9.87
N SER A 68 -11.52 -6.00 -10.57
CA SER A 68 -10.15 -6.41 -10.86
C SER A 68 -9.30 -6.47 -9.59
N LYS A 69 -9.36 -5.46 -8.71
CA LYS A 69 -8.63 -5.47 -7.43
C LYS A 69 -9.00 -6.66 -6.55
N MET A 70 -10.30 -6.95 -6.40
CA MET A 70 -10.74 -8.13 -5.62
C MET A 70 -10.19 -9.43 -6.21
N ARG A 71 -10.31 -9.63 -7.53
CA ARG A 71 -9.77 -10.80 -8.22
C ARG A 71 -8.24 -10.91 -8.05
N ASP A 72 -7.52 -9.80 -8.16
CA ASP A 72 -6.05 -9.78 -8.05
C ASP A 72 -5.62 -10.12 -6.61
N ILE A 73 -6.39 -9.68 -5.59
CA ILE A 73 -6.21 -10.09 -4.18
C ILE A 73 -6.51 -11.58 -4.00
N GLU A 74 -7.59 -12.10 -4.56
CA GLU A 74 -7.95 -13.53 -4.48
C GLU A 74 -6.85 -14.41 -5.09
N ALA A 75 -6.26 -14.01 -6.22
CA ALA A 75 -5.11 -14.68 -6.81
C ALA A 75 -3.89 -14.71 -5.85
N GLY A 76 -3.64 -13.58 -5.17
CA GLY A 76 -2.63 -13.47 -4.12
C GLY A 76 -2.90 -14.41 -2.93
N VAL A 77 -4.13 -14.42 -2.42
CA VAL A 77 -4.54 -15.29 -1.30
C VAL A 77 -4.49 -16.77 -1.67
N ASN A 78 -4.91 -17.15 -2.87
CA ASN A 78 -4.82 -18.52 -3.34
C ASN A 78 -3.35 -18.97 -3.43
N THR A 79 -2.48 -18.12 -3.97
CA THR A 79 -1.04 -18.38 -4.03
C THR A 79 -0.43 -18.49 -2.62
N PHE A 80 -0.84 -17.62 -1.69
CA PHE A 80 -0.43 -17.69 -0.29
C PHE A 80 -0.72 -19.06 0.31
N PHE A 81 -1.97 -19.53 0.24
CA PHE A 81 -2.36 -20.81 0.83
C PHE A 81 -1.71 -22.02 0.13
N ASN A 82 -1.51 -21.95 -1.18
CA ASN A 82 -0.79 -22.99 -1.93
C ASN A 82 0.69 -23.06 -1.52
N SER A 83 1.37 -21.92 -1.41
CA SER A 83 2.76 -21.85 -0.95
C SER A 83 2.88 -22.28 0.51
N LEU A 84 1.97 -21.82 1.39
CA LEU A 84 1.92 -22.24 2.79
C LEU A 84 1.71 -23.76 2.91
N SER A 85 0.76 -24.34 2.17
CA SER A 85 0.54 -25.79 2.17
C SER A 85 1.76 -26.56 1.68
N THR A 86 2.44 -26.08 0.64
CA THR A 86 3.65 -26.72 0.11
C THR A 86 4.79 -26.66 1.12
N ASN A 87 4.99 -25.50 1.75
CA ASN A 87 6.04 -25.27 2.74
C ASN A 87 5.82 -26.09 4.03
N PHE A 88 4.57 -26.37 4.39
CA PHE A 88 4.20 -27.13 5.59
C PHE A 88 3.80 -28.60 5.31
N ALA A 89 3.84 -29.05 4.05
CA ALA A 89 3.47 -30.42 3.67
C ALA A 89 4.30 -31.49 4.40
N THR A 90 5.60 -31.22 4.61
CA THR A 90 6.52 -32.11 5.35
C THR A 90 6.18 -32.25 6.83
N LEU A 91 5.31 -31.39 7.36
CA LEU A 91 4.82 -31.41 8.73
C LEU A 91 3.40 -32.01 8.83
N GLY A 92 2.87 -32.59 7.73
CA GLY A 92 1.56 -33.26 7.69
C GLY A 92 0.36 -32.33 7.56
N TYR A 93 0.58 -31.02 7.34
CA TYR A 93 -0.48 -30.06 7.15
C TYR A 93 -0.93 -29.99 5.68
N ASN A 94 -2.25 -29.92 5.46
CA ASN A 94 -2.85 -29.63 4.16
C ASN A 94 -3.49 -28.23 4.18
N GLN A 95 -3.85 -27.71 3.01
CA GLN A 95 -4.42 -26.38 2.83
C GLN A 95 -5.62 -26.09 3.76
N LYS A 96 -6.55 -27.03 3.89
CA LYS A 96 -7.76 -26.87 4.73
C LYS A 96 -7.41 -26.83 6.22
N SER A 97 -6.45 -27.65 6.65
CA SER A 97 -5.93 -27.62 8.02
C SER A 97 -5.19 -26.31 8.32
N LEU A 98 -4.48 -25.73 7.34
CA LEU A 98 -3.72 -24.49 7.52
C LEU A 98 -4.57 -23.23 7.54
N GLN A 99 -5.71 -23.22 6.85
CA GLN A 99 -6.71 -22.14 6.98
C GLN A 99 -7.17 -21.98 8.44
N GLY A 100 -7.22 -23.08 9.20
CA GLY A 100 -7.51 -23.09 10.64
C GLY A 100 -6.46 -22.40 11.53
N TYR A 101 -5.29 -22.04 10.99
CA TYR A 101 -4.21 -21.35 11.70
C TYR A 101 -3.97 -19.93 11.18
N VAL A 102 -4.72 -19.50 10.15
CA VAL A 102 -4.59 -18.17 9.53
C VAL A 102 -5.86 -17.36 9.83
N PRO A 103 -5.84 -16.52 10.88
CA PRO A 103 -7.04 -15.79 11.28
C PRO A 103 -7.43 -14.68 10.29
N ALA A 104 -6.44 -14.08 9.63
CA ALA A 104 -6.64 -13.04 8.63
C ALA A 104 -5.45 -12.94 7.66
N VAL A 105 -5.71 -12.42 6.47
CA VAL A 105 -4.72 -11.86 5.56
C VAL A 105 -5.16 -10.44 5.21
N VAL A 106 -4.29 -9.45 5.41
CA VAL A 106 -4.60 -8.04 5.17
C VAL A 106 -3.82 -7.55 3.96
N PHE A 107 -4.51 -6.90 3.04
CA PHE A 107 -3.91 -6.19 1.91
C PHE A 107 -4.11 -4.71 2.14
N THR A 108 -3.04 -4.00 2.52
CA THR A 108 -3.07 -2.55 2.64
C THR A 108 -3.02 -1.94 1.25
N MET A 109 -3.89 -0.97 1.03
CA MET A 109 -4.10 -0.27 -0.23
C MET A 109 -3.89 1.22 0.01
N TYR A 110 -3.95 2.02 -1.06
CA TYR A 110 -3.59 3.44 -1.01
C TYR A 110 -4.35 4.25 0.05
N ASP A 111 -5.67 4.08 0.19
CA ASP A 111 -6.55 4.87 1.07
C ASP A 111 -7.37 3.99 2.03
N GLY A 112 -6.98 2.73 2.18
CA GLY A 112 -7.70 1.73 2.96
C GLY A 112 -7.10 0.35 2.81
N TYR A 113 -7.86 -0.69 3.11
CA TYR A 113 -7.38 -2.07 3.06
C TYR A 113 -8.51 -3.07 2.93
N TYR A 114 -8.14 -4.27 2.47
CA TYR A 114 -8.99 -5.45 2.48
C TYR A 114 -8.54 -6.42 3.56
N ILE A 115 -9.49 -7.04 4.25
CA ILE A 115 -9.24 -8.16 5.15
C ILE A 115 -9.86 -9.42 4.55
N TYR A 116 -9.03 -10.40 4.23
CA TYR A 116 -9.47 -11.76 3.97
C TYR A 116 -9.55 -12.52 5.29
N SER A 117 -10.74 -12.99 5.66
CA SER A 117 -10.99 -13.69 6.93
C SER A 117 -12.31 -14.46 6.84
N PRO A 118 -12.60 -15.40 7.76
CA PRO A 118 -13.86 -16.11 7.73
C PRO A 118 -15.06 -15.23 8.04
N TYR A 119 -16.21 -15.62 7.49
CA TYR A 119 -17.51 -15.04 7.72
C TYR A 119 -18.60 -16.11 7.62
N THR A 120 -19.71 -15.89 8.33
CA THR A 120 -20.93 -16.69 8.13
C THR A 120 -21.62 -16.23 6.86
N ASN A 121 -21.84 -17.16 5.93
CA ASN A 121 -22.70 -16.96 4.78
C ASN A 121 -24.13 -16.77 5.26
N THR A 122 -24.75 -15.65 4.92
CA THR A 122 -26.14 -15.35 5.32
C THR A 122 -26.95 -15.06 4.07
N TRP A 123 -28.03 -15.80 3.87
CA TRP A 123 -28.93 -15.63 2.73
C TRP A 123 -30.14 -14.82 3.12
N ASP A 124 -30.47 -13.82 2.31
CA ASP A 124 -31.77 -13.16 2.38
C ASP A 124 -32.89 -14.08 1.86
N ASP A 125 -34.14 -13.71 2.13
CA ASP A 125 -35.30 -14.50 1.73
C ASP A 125 -35.36 -14.69 0.20
N GLU A 126 -34.89 -13.72 -0.57
CA GLU A 126 -34.83 -13.80 -2.03
C GLU A 126 -33.80 -14.84 -2.51
N THR A 127 -32.62 -14.87 -1.92
CA THR A 127 -31.55 -15.84 -2.21
C THR A 127 -31.98 -17.25 -1.79
N LYS A 128 -32.63 -17.39 -0.63
CA LYS A 128 -33.20 -18.66 -0.17
C LYS A 128 -34.24 -19.23 -1.14
N ASN A 129 -35.06 -18.35 -1.73
CA ASN A 129 -36.09 -18.75 -2.69
C ASN A 129 -35.54 -19.06 -4.09
N LYS A 130 -34.38 -18.49 -4.46
CA LYS A 130 -33.73 -18.71 -5.77
C LYS A 130 -32.75 -19.88 -5.77
N GLN A 131 -32.12 -20.18 -4.64
CA GLN A 131 -31.13 -21.25 -4.48
C GLN A 131 -31.85 -22.56 -4.15
N GLY A 132 -31.91 -23.51 -5.10
CA GLY A 132 -32.49 -24.84 -4.91
C GLY A 132 -31.63 -25.78 -4.06
N SER A 133 -32.06 -27.04 -3.88
CA SER A 133 -31.26 -28.09 -3.21
C SER A 133 -30.07 -28.52 -4.07
N GLY A 134 -28.83 -28.41 -3.56
CA GLY A 134 -27.62 -28.92 -4.24
C GLY A 134 -26.50 -27.91 -4.53
N ASN A 135 -26.45 -26.76 -3.83
CA ASN A 135 -25.43 -25.74 -4.06
C ASN A 135 -24.11 -26.07 -3.35
N SER A 136 -23.01 -25.50 -3.88
CA SER A 136 -21.67 -25.63 -3.30
C SER A 136 -21.51 -24.97 -1.93
N PHE A 137 -22.42 -24.06 -1.56
CA PHE A 137 -22.47 -23.34 -0.28
C PHE A 137 -23.92 -23.18 0.17
N ASN A 138 -24.15 -23.15 1.49
CA ASN A 138 -25.46 -23.04 2.12
C ASN A 138 -25.53 -21.82 3.05
N ASP A 139 -26.75 -21.42 3.41
CA ASP A 139 -27.00 -20.46 4.48
C ASP A 139 -26.44 -20.99 5.81
N GLY A 140 -25.71 -20.15 6.54
CA GLY A 140 -25.04 -20.51 7.78
C GLY A 140 -23.64 -21.12 7.62
N ASP A 141 -23.19 -21.45 6.40
CA ASP A 141 -21.84 -21.98 6.18
C ASP A 141 -20.76 -20.96 6.57
N VAL A 142 -19.67 -21.43 7.17
CA VAL A 142 -18.49 -20.61 7.43
C VAL A 142 -17.60 -20.64 6.19
N LEU A 143 -17.50 -19.51 5.51
CA LEU A 143 -16.69 -19.33 4.30
C LEU A 143 -15.54 -18.37 4.57
N TYR A 144 -14.51 -18.44 3.74
CA TYR A 144 -13.41 -17.48 3.75
C TYR A 144 -13.53 -16.58 2.53
N GLY A 145 -13.32 -15.28 2.73
CA GLY A 145 -13.39 -14.32 1.64
C GLY A 145 -12.97 -12.93 2.05
N ILE A 146 -12.98 -12.04 1.06
CA ILE A 146 -12.63 -10.64 1.22
C ILE A 146 -13.81 -9.92 1.88
N LYS A 147 -13.57 -9.30 3.04
CA LYS A 147 -14.53 -8.39 3.68
C LYS A 147 -14.59 -7.05 2.94
N PRO A 148 -15.67 -6.26 3.11
CA PRO A 148 -15.79 -4.94 2.49
C PRO A 148 -14.55 -4.05 2.74
N TYR A 149 -14.23 -3.22 1.75
CA TYR A 149 -13.11 -2.29 1.83
C TYR A 149 -13.25 -1.34 3.01
N VAL A 150 -12.19 -1.17 3.78
CA VAL A 150 -12.17 -0.26 4.93
C VAL A 150 -11.21 0.88 4.64
N TYR A 151 -11.74 2.10 4.57
CA TYR A 151 -10.96 3.32 4.36
C TYR A 151 -10.23 3.77 5.62
N TYR A 152 -9.03 4.34 5.46
CA TYR A 152 -8.32 5.05 6.52
C TYR A 152 -9.01 6.37 6.84
N SER A 153 -10.09 6.31 7.60
CA SER A 153 -10.98 7.46 7.80
C SER A 153 -11.19 7.81 9.26
N CYS A 154 -11.39 9.10 9.51
CA CYS A 154 -11.74 9.62 10.82
C CYS A 154 -12.81 10.71 10.66
N ARG A 155 -13.79 10.74 11.56
CA ARG A 155 -14.85 11.75 11.59
C ARG A 155 -14.51 12.83 12.60
N TYR A 156 -14.74 14.09 12.24
CA TYR A 156 -14.49 15.25 13.08
C TYR A 156 -15.75 16.07 13.22
N ILE A 157 -16.06 16.45 14.46
CA ILE A 157 -17.18 17.33 14.80
C ILE A 157 -16.62 18.56 15.54
N ASN A 158 -16.84 19.73 14.95
CA ASN A 158 -16.50 21.03 15.53
C ASN A 158 -17.62 22.04 15.24
N GLY A 159 -18.50 22.27 16.23
CA GLY A 159 -19.67 23.12 16.04
C GLY A 159 -20.58 22.57 14.95
N SER A 160 -20.85 23.37 13.91
CA SER A 160 -21.62 22.94 12.73
C SER A 160 -20.80 22.21 11.66
N THR A 161 -19.48 22.10 11.82
CA THR A 161 -18.63 21.31 10.92
C THR A 161 -18.67 19.85 11.37
N ASP A 162 -19.09 18.96 10.48
CA ASP A 162 -19.16 17.52 10.66
C ASP A 162 -18.66 16.85 9.37
N VAL A 163 -17.41 16.40 9.40
CA VAL A 163 -16.71 15.89 8.22
C VAL A 163 -16.03 14.56 8.50
N VAL A 164 -16.04 13.68 7.51
CA VAL A 164 -15.20 12.49 7.45
C VAL A 164 -14.02 12.81 6.54
N ILE A 165 -12.81 12.64 7.06
CA ILE A 165 -11.57 12.76 6.30
C ILE A 165 -11.03 11.36 6.09
N THR A 166 -10.89 10.97 4.83
CA THR A 166 -10.15 9.78 4.42
C THR A 166 -8.72 10.18 4.08
N TYR A 167 -7.78 9.51 4.72
CA TYR A 167 -6.35 9.65 4.57
C TYR A 167 -5.81 8.60 3.61
N SER A 168 -4.62 8.85 3.08
CA SER A 168 -3.93 7.92 2.19
C SER A 168 -2.48 7.70 2.62
N MET A 169 -1.82 6.74 1.97
CA MET A 169 -0.38 6.47 2.13
C MET A 169 0.52 7.60 1.65
N ASP A 170 -0.02 8.66 1.02
CA ASP A 170 0.69 9.91 0.77
C ASP A 170 -0.10 11.11 1.36
N ASN A 171 0.19 12.31 0.87
CA ASN A 171 -0.42 13.56 1.31
C ASN A 171 -1.78 13.88 0.64
N TYR A 172 -2.41 12.90 -0.02
CA TYR A 172 -3.75 13.04 -0.56
C TYR A 172 -4.83 12.80 0.49
N VAL A 173 -5.90 13.59 0.42
CA VAL A 173 -7.08 13.46 1.29
C VAL A 173 -8.38 13.53 0.50
N SER A 174 -9.40 12.89 1.05
CA SER A 174 -10.81 13.10 0.69
C SER A 174 -11.55 13.64 1.91
N ILE A 175 -12.23 14.78 1.77
CA ILE A 175 -12.99 15.42 2.85
C ILE A 175 -14.46 15.49 2.44
N GLN A 176 -15.34 14.87 3.22
CA GLN A 176 -16.75 14.76 2.92
C GLN A 176 -17.59 15.11 4.14
N GLY A 177 -18.68 15.87 3.95
CA GLY A 177 -19.60 16.21 5.02
C GLY A 177 -19.97 17.69 5.01
N ASN A 178 -20.46 18.19 6.14
CA ASN A 178 -20.87 19.58 6.27
C ASN A 178 -19.72 20.44 6.83
N VAL A 179 -19.41 21.55 6.16
CA VAL A 179 -18.47 22.56 6.66
C VAL A 179 -19.23 23.83 6.98
N ALA A 180 -19.03 24.35 8.18
CA ALA A 180 -19.68 25.58 8.62
C ALA A 180 -19.47 26.72 7.61
N GLY A 181 -20.55 27.42 7.27
CA GLY A 181 -20.52 28.52 6.30
C GLY A 181 -20.27 28.11 4.83
N LYS A 182 -20.02 26.82 4.54
CA LYS A 182 -19.81 26.30 3.18
C LYS A 182 -20.83 25.24 2.76
N GLY A 183 -21.55 24.63 3.71
CA GLY A 183 -22.55 23.60 3.44
C GLY A 183 -21.92 22.22 3.24
N VAL A 184 -22.63 21.34 2.52
CA VAL A 184 -22.13 20.00 2.20
C VAL A 184 -21.04 20.08 1.14
N VAL A 185 -19.88 19.48 1.42
CA VAL A 185 -18.69 19.51 0.57
C VAL A 185 -18.22 18.10 0.25
N SER A 186 -17.63 17.96 -0.93
CA SER A 186 -16.88 16.76 -1.32
C SER A 186 -15.58 17.21 -1.98
N LEU A 187 -14.50 17.19 -1.21
CA LEU A 187 -13.19 17.74 -1.59
C LEU A 187 -12.17 16.62 -1.73
N TYR A 188 -11.30 16.75 -2.72
CA TYR A 188 -10.29 15.75 -3.06
C TYR A 188 -9.03 16.44 -3.51
N GLY A 189 -7.86 16.00 -3.05
CA GLY A 189 -6.60 16.50 -3.57
C GLY A 189 -5.41 16.28 -2.66
N TYR A 190 -4.25 16.66 -3.18
CA TYR A 190 -2.98 16.64 -2.48
C TYR A 190 -2.81 17.88 -1.61
N LEU A 191 -2.35 17.68 -0.38
CA LEU A 191 -1.97 18.76 0.52
C LEU A 191 -0.50 19.05 0.33
N LEU A 192 -0.18 20.20 -0.26
CA LEU A 192 1.20 20.64 -0.45
C LEU A 192 1.37 22.05 0.09
N ASP A 193 2.57 22.31 0.59
CA ASP A 193 3.06 23.65 0.82
C ASP A 193 4.13 24.06 -0.20
N ASN A 194 4.65 25.29 -0.10
CA ASN A 194 5.74 25.79 -0.96
C ASN A 194 5.45 25.78 -2.46
N VAL A 195 4.17 25.80 -2.84
CA VAL A 195 3.71 25.99 -4.21
C VAL A 195 3.41 27.47 -4.45
N ASN A 196 4.02 28.06 -5.48
CA ASN A 196 3.72 29.40 -5.95
C ASN A 196 3.07 29.35 -7.33
N VAL A 197 1.89 29.96 -7.47
CA VAL A 197 1.17 30.09 -8.73
C VAL A 197 0.98 31.57 -9.03
N SER A 198 1.59 32.05 -10.11
CA SER A 198 1.50 33.43 -10.58
C SER A 198 1.23 33.46 -12.08
N GLY A 199 -0.03 33.64 -12.47
CA GLY A 199 -0.45 33.46 -13.87
C GLY A 199 -0.21 32.02 -14.32
N ASP A 200 0.53 31.85 -15.42
CA ASP A 200 0.88 30.54 -15.98
C ASP A 200 2.17 29.94 -15.39
N THR A 201 2.87 30.70 -14.54
CA THR A 201 4.09 30.25 -13.86
C THR A 201 3.72 29.51 -12.58
N VAL A 202 4.16 28.25 -12.50
CA VAL A 202 3.99 27.37 -11.33
C VAL A 202 5.38 26.96 -10.85
N SER A 203 5.65 27.11 -9.55
CA SER A 203 6.87 26.59 -8.94
C SER A 203 6.58 25.84 -7.65
N TYR A 204 7.43 24.87 -7.33
CA TYR A 204 7.37 24.07 -6.10
C TYR A 204 8.77 24.00 -5.51
N ASN A 205 8.92 24.34 -4.22
CA ASN A 205 10.22 24.44 -3.55
C ASN A 205 11.25 25.26 -4.37
N GLU A 206 10.80 26.42 -4.88
CA GLU A 206 11.59 27.35 -5.71
C GLU A 206 12.01 26.81 -7.08
N ILE A 207 11.54 25.62 -7.49
CA ILE A 207 11.80 25.03 -8.81
C ILE A 207 10.60 25.25 -9.72
N GLU A 208 10.82 25.86 -10.88
CA GLU A 208 9.77 26.07 -11.89
C GLU A 208 9.33 24.75 -12.52
N ILE A 209 8.02 24.52 -12.55
CA ILE A 209 7.37 23.37 -13.18
C ILE A 209 6.79 23.81 -14.52
N THR A 210 7.35 23.28 -15.60
CA THR A 210 6.88 23.51 -16.97
C THR A 210 6.04 22.32 -17.44
N GLY A 211 5.35 22.45 -18.58
CA GLY A 211 4.87 21.25 -19.24
C GLY A 211 6.05 20.52 -19.89
N GLU A 212 5.80 19.31 -20.33
CA GLU A 212 6.81 18.45 -20.93
C GLU A 212 6.32 17.82 -22.25
N PRO A 213 7.24 17.47 -23.16
CA PRO A 213 6.87 16.72 -24.35
C PRO A 213 6.14 15.42 -23.98
N VAL A 214 5.14 15.07 -24.78
CA VAL A 214 4.41 13.81 -24.58
C VAL A 214 5.37 12.62 -24.73
N LEU A 215 5.37 11.75 -23.73
CA LEU A 215 6.29 10.62 -23.65
C LEU A 215 5.86 9.47 -24.56
N GLU A 216 6.83 8.62 -24.90
CA GLU A 216 6.59 7.40 -25.68
C GLU A 216 6.85 6.15 -24.85
N GLU A 217 6.08 5.10 -25.08
CA GLU A 217 6.31 3.79 -24.49
C GLU A 217 5.96 2.66 -25.47
N ASN A 218 6.52 1.48 -25.20
CA ASN A 218 6.10 0.25 -25.85
C ASN A 218 4.78 -0.23 -25.23
N VAL A 219 3.83 -0.61 -26.06
CA VAL A 219 2.54 -1.15 -25.64
C VAL A 219 2.17 -2.32 -26.56
N PHE A 220 1.66 -3.39 -25.94
CA PHE A 220 1.11 -4.53 -26.69
C PHE A 220 -0.33 -4.24 -27.08
N VAL A 221 -0.62 -4.27 -28.38
CA VAL A 221 -1.95 -4.01 -28.90
C VAL A 221 -2.17 -4.73 -30.23
N ASP A 222 -3.35 -5.34 -30.38
CA ASP A 222 -3.77 -6.09 -31.57
C ASP A 222 -2.78 -7.18 -32.03
N GLY A 223 -2.09 -7.81 -31.08
CA GLY A 223 -1.17 -8.93 -31.36
C GLY A 223 0.29 -8.54 -31.55
N TYR A 224 0.62 -7.24 -31.49
CA TYR A 224 1.96 -6.73 -31.74
C TYR A 224 2.40 -5.71 -30.68
N ILE A 225 3.71 -5.58 -30.50
CA ILE A 225 4.31 -4.54 -29.66
C ILE A 225 4.60 -3.33 -30.55
N HIS A 226 4.04 -2.19 -30.17
CA HIS A 226 4.25 -0.92 -30.86
C HIS A 226 4.75 0.14 -29.89
N LYS A 227 5.54 1.09 -30.40
CA LYS A 227 5.96 2.27 -29.65
C LYS A 227 5.06 3.44 -30.01
N TYR A 228 4.37 4.02 -29.04
CA TYR A 228 3.44 5.14 -29.25
C TYR A 228 3.65 6.25 -28.24
N LYS A 229 3.35 7.49 -28.65
CA LYS A 229 3.15 8.61 -27.73
C LYS A 229 1.91 8.35 -26.89
N TYR A 230 1.99 8.65 -25.60
CA TYR A 230 0.88 8.46 -24.68
C TYR A 230 0.69 9.62 -23.71
N VAL A 231 -0.57 9.82 -23.31
CA VAL A 231 -0.94 10.64 -22.15
C VAL A 231 -1.78 9.79 -21.20
N LYS A 232 -1.58 9.98 -19.90
CA LYS A 232 -2.37 9.29 -18.88
C LYS A 232 -3.40 10.27 -18.32
N LYS A 233 -4.67 9.88 -18.25
CA LYS A 233 -5.73 10.67 -17.61
C LYS A 233 -6.59 9.74 -16.77
N ASN A 234 -6.76 10.08 -15.49
CA ASN A 234 -7.60 9.34 -14.54
C ASN A 234 -7.34 7.81 -14.56
N GLY A 235 -6.07 7.41 -14.53
CA GLY A 235 -5.63 6.02 -14.53
C GLY A 235 -5.61 5.31 -15.89
N THR A 236 -6.17 5.91 -16.95
CA THR A 236 -6.16 5.32 -18.29
C THR A 236 -5.08 5.97 -19.16
N LYS A 237 -4.24 5.15 -19.82
CA LYS A 237 -3.30 5.61 -20.84
C LYS A 237 -4.00 5.67 -22.20
N TYR A 238 -3.84 6.79 -22.87
CA TYR A 238 -4.33 7.07 -24.22
C TYR A 238 -3.13 7.21 -25.15
N TYR A 239 -3.15 6.50 -26.26
CA TYR A 239 -2.07 6.41 -27.22
C TYR A 239 -2.47 7.09 -28.53
N LYS A 240 -1.50 7.69 -29.22
CA LYS A 240 -1.69 8.26 -30.56
C LYS A 240 -0.92 7.46 -31.61
N SER A 241 -1.65 7.01 -32.63
CA SER A 241 -1.08 6.35 -33.81
C SER A 241 -0.53 7.38 -34.79
N ASP A 242 0.77 7.34 -35.09
CA ASP A 242 1.35 8.25 -36.09
C ASP A 242 0.89 7.93 -37.53
N VAL A 243 0.41 6.70 -37.78
CA VAL A 243 -0.02 6.23 -39.10
C VAL A 243 -1.46 6.63 -39.39
N SER A 244 -2.38 6.32 -38.48
CA SER A 244 -3.81 6.59 -38.66
C SER A 244 -4.27 7.92 -38.06
N ASN A 245 -3.40 8.58 -37.27
CA ASN A 245 -3.71 9.76 -36.46
C ASN A 245 -4.86 9.53 -35.45
N GLU A 246 -5.22 8.27 -35.19
CA GLU A 246 -6.25 7.89 -34.24
C GLU A 246 -5.71 7.88 -32.81
N VAL A 247 -6.59 8.25 -31.88
CA VAL A 247 -6.36 8.11 -30.43
C VAL A 247 -7.10 6.89 -29.93
N PHE A 248 -6.44 6.07 -29.11
CA PHE A 248 -7.05 4.87 -28.55
C PHE A 248 -6.52 4.59 -27.14
N SER A 249 -7.33 3.89 -26.33
CA SER A 249 -6.84 3.20 -25.13
C SER A 249 -6.73 1.71 -25.42
N VAL A 250 -6.00 0.98 -24.59
CA VAL A 250 -5.90 -0.49 -24.71
C VAL A 250 -6.78 -1.13 -23.65
N LEU A 251 -7.55 -2.14 -24.06
CA LEU A 251 -8.35 -2.98 -23.17
C LEU A 251 -8.25 -4.43 -23.65
N ASN A 252 -7.80 -5.32 -22.75
CA ASN A 252 -7.51 -6.73 -22.97
C ASN A 252 -6.65 -6.94 -24.25
N GLY A 253 -5.61 -6.13 -24.41
CA GLY A 253 -4.72 -6.16 -25.58
C GLY A 253 -5.35 -5.70 -26.91
N LYS A 254 -6.56 -5.11 -26.88
CA LYS A 254 -7.26 -4.59 -28.07
C LYS A 254 -7.43 -3.07 -28.02
N LYS A 255 -7.41 -2.44 -29.20
CA LYS A 255 -7.69 -0.99 -29.32
C LYS A 255 -9.13 -0.66 -28.96
N GLN A 256 -9.29 0.40 -28.18
CA GLN A 256 -10.55 1.09 -27.93
C GLN A 256 -10.40 2.52 -28.45
N VAL A 257 -10.89 2.77 -29.67
CA VAL A 257 -10.75 4.06 -30.35
C VAL A 257 -11.57 5.14 -29.64
N GLN A 258 -10.94 6.29 -29.41
CA GLN A 258 -11.49 7.43 -28.67
C GLN A 258 -11.72 8.60 -29.64
N LYS A 259 -12.93 8.68 -30.22
CA LYS A 259 -13.25 9.63 -31.30
C LYS A 259 -13.18 11.10 -30.88
N ASP A 260 -13.53 11.40 -29.63
CA ASP A 260 -13.65 12.76 -29.11
C ASP A 260 -12.49 13.15 -28.16
N PHE A 261 -11.39 12.40 -28.19
CA PHE A 261 -10.23 12.70 -27.34
C PHE A 261 -9.26 13.64 -28.06
N ASP A 262 -9.15 14.86 -27.57
CA ASP A 262 -8.11 15.79 -28.01
C ASP A 262 -6.76 15.41 -27.38
N PHE A 263 -5.84 14.92 -28.23
CA PHE A 263 -4.53 14.48 -27.79
C PHE A 263 -3.60 15.69 -27.71
N PRO A 264 -3.12 16.04 -26.50
CA PRO A 264 -2.38 17.28 -26.32
C PRO A 264 -1.00 17.21 -26.97
N THR A 265 -0.46 18.36 -27.34
CA THR A 265 0.91 18.48 -27.87
C THR A 265 1.98 18.47 -26.76
N GLU A 266 1.59 18.83 -25.54
CA GLU A 266 2.42 18.92 -24.35
C GLU A 266 1.65 18.34 -23.16
N ASP A 267 2.33 17.60 -22.28
CA ASP A 267 1.75 17.13 -21.02
C ASP A 267 1.84 18.23 -19.95
N THR A 268 0.69 18.68 -19.47
CA THR A 268 0.55 19.71 -18.43
C THR A 268 0.10 19.14 -17.09
N SER A 269 0.05 17.82 -16.94
CA SER A 269 -0.42 17.13 -15.75
C SER A 269 0.32 17.54 -14.49
N ALA A 270 1.65 17.71 -14.58
CA ALA A 270 2.46 18.20 -13.47
C ALA A 270 2.07 19.62 -13.02
N LYS A 271 1.80 20.54 -13.94
CA LYS A 271 1.32 21.89 -13.57
C LYS A 271 -0.05 21.82 -12.88
N ASN A 272 -0.97 21.04 -13.44
CA ASN A 272 -2.33 20.90 -12.90
C ASN A 272 -2.32 20.30 -11.48
N TYR A 273 -1.43 19.34 -11.21
CA TYR A 273 -1.18 18.78 -9.87
C TYR A 273 -0.96 19.88 -8.82
N TYR A 274 0.00 20.77 -9.07
CA TYR A 274 0.39 21.83 -8.13
C TYR A 274 -0.68 22.94 -8.03
N ILE A 275 -1.36 23.26 -9.14
CA ILE A 275 -2.48 24.22 -9.15
C ILE A 275 -3.64 23.70 -8.30
N GLU A 276 -4.05 22.43 -8.49
CA GLU A 276 -5.13 21.83 -7.70
C GLU A 276 -4.79 21.74 -6.20
N ALA A 277 -3.54 21.38 -5.87
CA ALA A 277 -3.08 21.39 -4.48
C ALA A 277 -3.17 22.78 -3.83
N THR A 278 -2.80 23.83 -4.59
CA THR A 278 -2.92 25.23 -4.14
C THR A 278 -4.39 25.63 -3.93
N ASN A 279 -5.29 25.19 -4.79
CA ASN A 279 -6.72 25.46 -4.66
C ASN A 279 -7.32 24.78 -3.43
N LEU A 280 -6.92 23.53 -3.15
CA LEU A 280 -7.35 22.82 -1.96
C LEU A 280 -6.82 23.49 -0.68
N LYS A 281 -5.52 23.84 -0.65
CA LYS A 281 -4.93 24.61 0.46
C LYS A 281 -5.74 25.88 0.74
N LYS A 282 -5.99 26.70 -0.29
CA LYS A 282 -6.80 27.93 -0.17
C LYS A 282 -8.20 27.64 0.36
N TYR A 283 -8.84 26.56 -0.08
CA TYR A 283 -10.17 26.19 0.42
C TYR A 283 -10.12 25.89 1.91
N ILE A 284 -9.18 25.02 2.34
CA ILE A 284 -9.03 24.61 3.74
C ILE A 284 -8.75 25.82 4.63
N THR A 285 -7.76 26.64 4.28
CA THR A 285 -7.37 27.83 5.05
C THR A 285 -8.50 28.86 5.18
N ASN A 286 -9.39 28.97 4.18
CA ASN A 286 -10.52 29.89 4.17
C ASN A 286 -11.85 29.24 4.64
N SER A 287 -11.77 28.19 5.45
CA SER A 287 -12.92 27.46 5.98
C SER A 287 -12.68 26.98 7.41
N ASP A 288 -13.74 26.51 8.07
CA ASP A 288 -13.64 25.94 9.42
C ASP A 288 -12.81 24.65 9.50
N LEU A 289 -12.43 24.07 8.35
CA LEU A 289 -11.49 22.95 8.29
C LEU A 289 -10.12 23.32 8.89
N ALA A 290 -9.66 24.57 8.72
CA ALA A 290 -8.38 25.02 9.28
C ALA A 290 -8.34 24.97 10.81
N ASN A 291 -9.50 24.96 11.46
CA ASN A 291 -9.61 24.99 12.92
C ASN A 291 -9.60 23.59 13.55
N LEU A 292 -9.69 22.52 12.75
CA LEU A 292 -9.78 21.15 13.25
C LEU A 292 -8.53 20.74 14.03
N THR A 293 -8.76 20.19 15.22
CA THR A 293 -7.75 19.55 16.07
C THR A 293 -8.13 18.10 16.32
N ILE A 294 -7.23 17.36 16.96
CA ILE A 294 -7.47 15.96 17.36
C ILE A 294 -8.63 15.81 18.33
N ASP A 295 -8.88 16.80 19.18
CA ASP A 295 -10.01 16.77 20.13
C ASP A 295 -11.37 16.84 19.43
N ASN A 296 -11.42 17.23 18.15
CA ASN A 296 -12.63 17.18 17.35
C ASN A 296 -12.94 15.78 16.81
N ALA A 297 -12.00 14.83 16.88
CA ALA A 297 -12.22 13.46 16.41
C ALA A 297 -13.28 12.74 17.25
N VAL A 298 -14.14 11.97 16.59
CA VAL A 298 -15.20 11.19 17.23
C VAL A 298 -15.15 9.73 16.82
N ASP A 299 -15.68 8.87 17.69
CA ASP A 299 -15.83 7.44 17.40
C ASP A 299 -16.96 7.15 16.39
N ILE A 300 -17.17 5.87 16.09
CA ILE A 300 -18.21 5.39 15.16
C ILE A 300 -19.63 5.76 15.58
N TYR A 301 -19.86 6.12 16.85
CA TYR A 301 -21.14 6.54 17.39
C TYR A 301 -21.26 8.07 17.47
N GLY A 302 -20.24 8.81 17.00
CA GLY A 302 -20.18 10.26 17.06
C GLY A 302 -19.82 10.81 18.44
N LYS A 303 -19.29 9.97 19.34
CA LYS A 303 -18.85 10.41 20.68
C LYS A 303 -17.41 10.87 20.65
N GLN A 304 -17.12 12.01 21.27
CA GLN A 304 -15.77 12.53 21.42
C GLN A 304 -14.90 11.62 22.30
N TYR A 305 -13.63 11.51 21.95
CA TYR A 305 -12.63 10.86 22.78
C TYR A 305 -12.33 11.70 24.02
N THR A 306 -12.21 11.03 25.16
CA THR A 306 -11.65 11.62 26.38
C THR A 306 -10.13 11.68 26.28
N LYS A 307 -9.49 12.48 27.15
CA LYS A 307 -8.02 12.57 27.20
C LYS A 307 -7.32 11.24 27.46
N GLU A 308 -7.99 10.28 28.10
CA GLU A 308 -7.42 8.99 28.49
C GLU A 308 -7.59 7.90 27.42
N ASN A 309 -8.54 8.07 26.49
CA ASN A 309 -8.88 7.06 25.49
C ASN A 309 -8.79 7.55 24.04
N ASN A 310 -8.22 8.73 23.81
CA ASN A 310 -7.95 9.23 22.47
C ASN A 310 -6.81 8.40 21.85
N PRO A 311 -7.05 7.72 20.71
CA PRO A 311 -6.03 6.90 20.08
C PRO A 311 -4.96 7.71 19.31
N PHE A 312 -5.11 9.03 19.20
CA PHE A 312 -4.26 9.88 18.38
C PHE A 312 -3.27 10.70 19.23
N THR A 313 -2.06 10.88 18.70
CA THR A 313 -0.96 11.63 19.31
C THR A 313 -1.30 13.12 19.36
N LYS A 314 -1.24 13.74 20.54
CA LYS A 314 -1.50 15.18 20.69
C LYS A 314 -0.55 16.02 19.82
N LEU A 315 -1.13 17.01 19.13
CA LEU A 315 -0.40 17.94 18.27
C LEU A 315 -0.14 19.26 18.99
N GLY A 316 1.05 19.81 18.78
CA GLY A 316 1.49 21.06 19.43
C GLY A 316 1.80 20.91 20.93
N ASN A 317 2.53 21.89 21.48
CA ASN A 317 3.01 21.84 22.87
C ASN A 317 1.88 21.80 23.91
N ASN A 318 0.70 22.36 23.59
CA ASN A 318 -0.45 22.42 24.49
C ASN A 318 -1.61 21.51 24.06
N GLY A 319 -1.43 20.70 23.01
CA GLY A 319 -2.52 19.87 22.44
C GLY A 319 -3.50 20.64 21.55
N ASP A 320 -3.20 21.88 21.20
CA ASP A 320 -4.00 22.79 20.38
C ASP A 320 -3.57 22.82 18.90
N GLY A 321 -2.61 21.95 18.53
CA GLY A 321 -2.09 21.84 17.17
C GLY A 321 -3.19 21.52 16.16
N LYS A 322 -3.17 22.25 15.05
CA LYS A 322 -4.11 22.07 13.94
C LYS A 322 -3.69 20.88 13.09
N ILE A 323 -4.66 20.08 12.66
CA ILE A 323 -4.43 18.97 11.73
C ILE A 323 -3.90 19.52 10.40
N PHE A 324 -4.53 20.59 9.89
CA PHE A 324 -4.13 21.28 8.67
C PHE A 324 -3.23 22.48 8.98
N ASP A 325 -2.01 22.20 9.43
CA ASP A 325 -0.98 23.21 9.66
C ASP A 325 -0.06 23.37 8.44
N PHE A 326 -0.25 24.45 7.69
CA PHE A 326 0.59 24.83 6.55
C PHE A 326 1.74 25.78 6.94
N GLY A 327 2.09 25.88 8.22
CA GLY A 327 3.20 26.70 8.72
C GLY A 327 4.50 25.92 8.98
N HIS A 328 4.49 24.59 8.80
CA HIS A 328 5.67 23.76 9.02
C HIS A 328 6.77 24.05 7.99
N LYS A 329 8.03 24.15 8.43
CA LYS A 329 9.18 24.55 7.58
C LYS A 329 9.40 23.63 6.38
N GLY A 330 9.15 22.33 6.53
CA GLY A 330 9.25 21.32 5.49
C GLY A 330 7.98 21.17 4.64
N GLY A 331 6.96 21.97 4.91
CA GLY A 331 5.62 21.84 4.33
C GLY A 331 4.72 20.89 5.12
N ILE A 332 3.43 20.91 4.79
CA ILE A 332 2.42 20.03 5.42
C ILE A 332 2.66 18.54 5.09
N GLU A 333 3.40 18.27 4.03
CA GLU A 333 3.79 16.94 3.57
C GLU A 333 5.02 16.38 4.29
N ALA A 334 5.69 17.16 5.16
CA ALA A 334 6.86 16.71 5.89
C ALA A 334 6.55 15.58 6.89
N ASP A 335 7.53 14.71 7.12
CA ASP A 335 7.35 13.52 7.95
C ASP A 335 6.97 13.85 9.41
N ASP A 336 7.49 14.96 9.93
CA ASP A 336 7.26 15.47 11.29
C ASP A 336 6.14 16.52 11.37
N SER A 337 5.40 16.76 10.28
CA SER A 337 4.27 17.68 10.29
C SER A 337 3.11 17.17 11.15
N ASN A 338 2.27 18.09 11.62
CA ASN A 338 1.04 17.77 12.34
C ASN A 338 0.12 16.87 11.52
N PHE A 339 -0.02 17.17 10.22
CA PHE A 339 -0.83 16.40 9.30
C PHE A 339 -0.29 14.96 9.18
N ASN A 340 1.02 14.80 8.96
CA ASN A 340 1.60 13.48 8.75
C ASN A 340 1.56 12.61 10.02
N THR A 341 1.85 13.21 11.18
CA THR A 341 1.72 12.54 12.49
C THR A 341 0.31 11.99 12.67
N HIS A 342 -0.70 12.82 12.45
CA HIS A 342 -2.09 12.44 12.63
C HIS A 342 -2.58 11.43 11.57
N ARG A 343 -2.16 11.61 10.31
CA ARG A 343 -2.40 10.66 9.20
C ARG A 343 -1.95 9.25 9.57
N ILE A 344 -0.72 9.13 10.09
CA ILE A 344 -0.14 7.86 10.52
C ILE A 344 -0.97 7.24 11.66
N ASP A 345 -1.38 8.02 12.65
CA ASP A 345 -2.18 7.50 13.76
C ASP A 345 -3.57 7.02 13.30
N VAL A 346 -4.21 7.71 12.36
CA VAL A 346 -5.49 7.27 11.77
C VAL A 346 -5.33 5.95 11.01
N ILE A 347 -4.27 5.81 10.20
CA ILE A 347 -3.98 4.57 9.46
C ILE A 347 -3.75 3.41 10.44
N LYS A 348 -2.87 3.59 11.43
CA LYS A 348 -2.56 2.59 12.46
C LYS A 348 -3.82 2.18 13.21
N TYR A 349 -4.53 3.15 13.78
CA TYR A 349 -5.73 2.92 14.57
C TYR A 349 -6.82 2.18 13.76
N SER A 350 -7.03 2.56 12.51
CA SER A 350 -8.01 1.90 11.64
C SER A 350 -7.67 0.43 11.45
N ILE A 351 -6.42 0.12 11.08
CA ILE A 351 -5.95 -1.25 10.86
C ILE A 351 -6.04 -2.06 12.15
N GLU A 352 -5.49 -1.55 13.25
CA GLU A 352 -5.46 -2.24 14.54
C GLU A 352 -6.85 -2.57 15.07
N ARG A 353 -7.75 -1.59 15.04
CA ARG A 353 -9.12 -1.77 15.52
C ARG A 353 -9.86 -2.83 14.71
N ASN A 354 -9.87 -2.71 13.38
CA ASN A 354 -10.65 -3.62 12.54
C ASN A 354 -10.05 -5.01 12.47
N LEU A 355 -8.71 -5.13 12.49
CA LEU A 355 -8.05 -6.41 12.54
C LEU A 355 -8.26 -7.10 13.90
N SER A 356 -8.22 -6.36 15.01
CA SER A 356 -8.56 -6.89 16.33
C SER A 356 -9.99 -7.45 16.36
N VAL A 357 -10.95 -6.75 15.75
CA VAL A 357 -12.33 -7.24 15.61
C VAL A 357 -12.40 -8.48 14.70
N ALA A 358 -11.68 -8.50 13.59
CA ALA A 358 -11.66 -9.65 12.68
C ALA A 358 -11.07 -10.90 13.34
N ILE A 359 -9.94 -10.77 14.04
CA ILE A 359 -9.29 -11.86 14.78
C ILE A 359 -10.13 -12.28 15.99
N SER A 360 -10.76 -11.35 16.69
CA SER A 360 -11.68 -11.68 17.79
C SER A 360 -12.87 -12.50 17.30
N ASN A 361 -13.45 -12.12 16.15
CA ASN A 361 -14.51 -12.89 15.52
C ASN A 361 -14.05 -14.26 15.01
N TYR A 362 -12.78 -14.39 14.59
CA TYR A 362 -12.19 -15.68 14.21
C TYR A 362 -12.32 -16.74 15.30
N ASN A 363 -12.17 -16.35 16.57
CA ASN A 363 -12.32 -17.25 17.72
C ASN A 363 -13.72 -17.88 17.84
N ASN A 364 -14.73 -17.33 17.16
CA ASN A 364 -16.10 -17.89 17.11
C ASN A 364 -16.26 -18.93 15.98
N TYR A 365 -15.38 -18.91 14.98
CA TYR A 365 -15.43 -19.81 13.82
C TYR A 365 -14.48 -21.00 13.95
N TYR A 366 -13.55 -20.94 14.89
CA TYR A 366 -12.57 -21.98 15.15
C TYR A 366 -13.15 -23.05 16.08
N ASP A 367 -13.03 -24.32 15.69
CA ASP A 367 -13.40 -25.44 16.57
C ASP A 367 -12.35 -25.61 17.67
N LYS A 368 -12.68 -25.15 18.88
CA LYS A 368 -11.79 -25.18 20.06
C LYS A 368 -11.41 -26.61 20.49
N GLY A 369 -12.02 -27.65 19.92
CA GLY A 369 -11.81 -29.05 20.27
C GLY A 369 -10.39 -29.59 19.99
N THR A 370 -9.60 -28.95 19.12
CA THR A 370 -8.24 -29.42 18.77
C THR A 370 -7.09 -28.56 19.30
N ASN A 371 -7.29 -27.27 19.60
CA ASN A 371 -6.29 -26.41 20.24
C ASN A 371 -6.98 -25.36 21.14
N SER A 372 -6.42 -25.11 22.33
CA SER A 372 -6.96 -24.18 23.34
C SER A 372 -6.51 -22.72 23.13
N THR A 373 -6.26 -22.29 21.89
CA THR A 373 -5.63 -21.00 21.62
C THR A 373 -6.69 -19.95 21.32
N ASP A 374 -6.74 -18.89 22.14
CA ASP A 374 -7.46 -17.68 21.76
C ASP A 374 -6.56 -16.85 20.84
N PHE A 375 -6.97 -16.70 19.58
CA PHE A 375 -6.26 -15.89 18.59
C PHE A 375 -6.33 -14.42 19.00
N GLN A 376 -5.20 -13.73 18.93
CA GLN A 376 -5.09 -12.32 19.32
C GLN A 376 -4.32 -11.54 18.27
N MET A 377 -4.62 -10.25 18.11
CA MET A 377 -3.85 -9.39 17.24
C MET A 377 -2.44 -9.23 17.83
N PRO A 378 -1.37 -9.62 17.10
CA PRO A 378 -0.02 -9.38 17.56
C PRO A 378 0.29 -7.89 17.47
N GLN A 379 1.11 -7.40 18.39
CA GLN A 379 1.65 -6.05 18.30
C GLN A 379 2.68 -6.01 17.16
N LEU A 380 2.38 -5.22 16.12
CA LEU A 380 3.31 -5.00 15.02
C LEU A 380 4.47 -4.14 15.51
N LYS A 381 5.69 -4.44 15.04
CA LYS A 381 6.88 -3.65 15.33
C LYS A 381 6.78 -2.29 14.65
N ASP A 382 7.36 -1.25 15.26
CA ASP A 382 7.45 0.08 14.65
C ASP A 382 8.11 0.06 13.26
N THR A 383 9.13 -0.80 13.09
CA THR A 383 9.79 -1.01 11.79
C THR A 383 8.87 -1.60 10.72
N ASP A 384 7.86 -2.37 11.12
CA ASP A 384 6.87 -2.90 10.19
C ASP A 384 5.76 -1.87 9.94
N TRP A 385 5.43 -1.03 10.92
CA TRP A 385 4.57 0.14 10.70
C TRP A 385 5.17 1.10 9.67
N MET A 386 6.46 1.41 9.77
CA MET A 386 7.17 2.25 8.77
C MET A 386 7.06 1.71 7.35
N LYS A 387 6.93 0.38 7.19
CA LYS A 387 6.69 -0.25 5.89
C LYS A 387 5.25 -0.08 5.42
N ILE A 388 4.30 -0.27 6.32
CA ILE A 388 2.86 -0.30 6.03
C ILE A 388 2.30 1.09 5.71
N ILE A 389 2.77 2.14 6.40
CA ILE A 389 2.18 3.49 6.30
C ILE A 389 2.40 4.15 4.95
N ASP A 390 3.52 3.86 4.28
CA ASP A 390 3.90 4.51 3.02
C ASP A 390 3.86 3.56 1.80
N ASN A 391 3.58 2.26 2.02
CA ASN A 391 3.55 1.28 0.95
C ASN A 391 2.39 0.28 1.09
N ILE A 392 1.77 -0.03 -0.06
CA ILE A 392 0.89 -1.20 -0.21
C ILE A 392 1.65 -2.42 0.29
N SER A 393 1.04 -3.19 1.17
CA SER A 393 1.68 -4.29 1.89
C SER A 393 0.72 -5.44 2.08
N ILE A 394 1.26 -6.65 2.17
CA ILE A 394 0.50 -7.83 2.60
C ILE A 394 0.95 -8.18 4.01
N ILE A 395 -0.02 -8.29 4.91
CA ILE A 395 0.17 -8.74 6.30
C ILE A 395 -0.52 -10.09 6.46
N THR A 396 0.23 -11.10 6.84
CA THR A 396 -0.29 -12.45 7.08
C THR A 396 -0.08 -12.83 8.54
N PHE A 397 -0.99 -13.64 9.07
CA PHE A 397 -0.93 -14.14 10.43
C PHE A 397 -0.95 -15.66 10.42
N LEU A 398 -0.14 -16.27 11.29
CA LEU A 398 -0.13 -17.70 11.50
C LEU A 398 -0.03 -17.96 13.00
N GLN A 399 -1.09 -18.48 13.58
CA GLN A 399 -1.26 -18.61 15.03
C GLN A 399 -1.84 -19.98 15.39
N GLY A 400 -1.55 -20.47 16.59
CA GLY A 400 -2.14 -21.73 17.07
C GLY A 400 -1.33 -23.00 16.77
N MET A 401 -0.22 -22.91 16.04
CA MET A 401 0.58 -24.09 15.69
C MET A 401 1.51 -24.51 16.84
N ASN A 402 1.67 -25.81 17.08
CA ASN A 402 2.57 -26.29 18.13
C ASN A 402 4.05 -26.14 17.71
N VAL A 403 4.88 -25.52 18.56
CA VAL A 403 6.35 -25.44 18.40
C VAL A 403 7.10 -26.12 19.55
N GLY A 404 6.59 -27.26 20.00
CA GLY A 404 7.12 -28.07 21.09
C GLY A 404 6.50 -27.68 22.43
N GLY A 405 7.18 -26.81 23.18
CA GLY A 405 6.74 -26.39 24.52
C GLY A 405 5.83 -25.16 24.55
N LYS A 406 5.51 -24.56 23.39
CA LYS A 406 4.69 -23.36 23.25
C LYS A 406 3.88 -23.42 21.96
N VAL A 407 2.92 -22.50 21.85
CA VAL A 407 2.18 -22.24 20.63
C VAL A 407 2.88 -21.13 19.85
N TYR A 408 2.94 -21.28 18.53
CA TYR A 408 3.45 -20.29 17.60
C TYR A 408 2.37 -19.28 17.25
N ASN A 409 2.71 -18.01 17.42
CA ASN A 409 1.88 -16.86 17.04
C ASN A 409 2.78 -15.86 16.30
N GLY A 410 2.86 -15.98 14.99
CA GLY A 410 3.69 -15.15 14.13
C GLY A 410 2.88 -14.34 13.13
N TYR A 411 3.56 -13.36 12.54
CA TYR A 411 3.05 -12.55 11.44
C TYR A 411 4.17 -12.26 10.45
N SER A 412 3.81 -11.92 9.21
CA SER A 412 4.77 -11.44 8.21
C SER A 412 4.21 -10.21 7.50
N VAL A 413 5.08 -9.25 7.18
CA VAL A 413 4.77 -8.01 6.46
C VAL A 413 5.70 -7.90 5.27
N ILE A 414 5.13 -7.88 4.06
CA ILE A 414 5.90 -7.69 2.82
C ILE A 414 5.32 -6.51 2.05
N THR A 415 6.19 -5.56 1.72
CA THR A 415 5.86 -4.32 1.00
C THR A 415 5.89 -4.51 -0.52
N ASN A 416 4.89 -3.95 -1.17
CA ASN A 416 4.79 -3.80 -2.61
C ASN A 416 5.38 -2.46 -3.08
N THR A 417 6.69 -2.45 -3.35
CA THR A 417 7.40 -1.26 -3.87
C THR A 417 7.19 -1.01 -5.37
N LYS A 418 6.47 -1.90 -6.07
CA LYS A 418 6.20 -1.83 -7.50
C LYS A 418 4.70 -1.97 -7.73
N ASN A 419 3.99 -0.85 -7.63
CA ASN A 419 2.54 -0.81 -7.75
C ASN A 419 2.09 0.43 -8.53
N THR A 420 0.93 0.36 -9.15
CA THR A 420 0.37 1.44 -9.99
C THR A 420 -0.57 2.37 -9.21
N ASP A 421 -0.84 2.07 -7.94
CA ASP A 421 -1.83 2.75 -7.10
C ASP A 421 -1.22 3.89 -6.25
N VAL A 422 0.08 3.81 -5.96
CA VAL A 422 0.83 4.73 -5.10
C VAL A 422 2.11 5.16 -5.81
N VAL A 423 2.34 6.47 -5.84
CA VAL A 423 3.58 7.07 -6.37
C VAL A 423 4.35 7.65 -5.19
N THR A 424 5.23 6.82 -4.63
CA THR A 424 6.14 7.20 -3.54
C THR A 424 7.29 8.05 -4.07
N SER A 425 7.99 8.75 -3.17
CA SER A 425 9.17 9.55 -3.53
C SER A 425 10.24 8.74 -4.26
N ASP A 426 10.39 7.46 -3.89
CA ASP A 426 11.42 6.55 -4.40
C ASP A 426 11.02 5.85 -5.70
N SER A 427 9.79 6.08 -6.17
CA SER A 427 9.25 5.43 -7.36
C SER A 427 9.59 6.13 -8.68
N ILE A 428 10.22 7.31 -8.63
CA ILE A 428 10.62 8.08 -9.82
C ILE A 428 12.11 7.90 -10.06
N TYR A 429 12.47 7.42 -11.24
CA TYR A 429 13.86 7.36 -11.72
C TYR A 429 14.10 8.40 -12.79
N ILE A 430 15.35 8.84 -12.93
CA ILE A 430 15.76 9.76 -14.00
C ILE A 430 16.36 8.92 -15.13
N LYS A 431 15.70 8.99 -16.29
CA LYS A 431 16.23 8.44 -17.53
C LYS A 431 17.32 9.38 -18.04
N THR A 432 18.49 8.84 -18.35
CA THR A 432 19.56 9.52 -19.07
C THR A 432 19.99 8.68 -20.27
N VAL A 433 20.69 9.30 -21.22
CA VAL A 433 21.32 8.59 -22.34
C VAL A 433 22.82 8.77 -22.22
N THR A 434 23.54 7.67 -21.98
CA THR A 434 25.01 7.65 -21.96
C THR A 434 25.52 6.99 -23.23
N GLY A 435 26.01 7.80 -24.18
CA GLY A 435 26.36 7.31 -25.52
C GLY A 435 25.10 6.86 -26.28
N ASN A 436 24.98 5.56 -26.55
CA ASN A 436 23.79 4.96 -27.19
C ASN A 436 22.91 4.17 -26.20
N GLU A 437 23.24 4.16 -24.91
CA GLU A 437 22.55 3.35 -23.91
C GLU A 437 21.63 4.22 -23.04
N THR A 438 20.39 3.73 -22.83
CA THR A 438 19.47 4.33 -21.87
C THR A 438 19.71 3.74 -20.50
N VAL A 439 19.99 4.59 -19.51
CA VAL A 439 20.22 4.19 -18.12
C VAL A 439 19.24 4.94 -17.21
N PHE A 440 18.69 4.24 -16.22
CA PHE A 440 17.80 4.82 -15.21
C PHE A 440 18.53 4.95 -13.87
N HIS A 441 18.47 6.14 -13.31
CA HIS A 441 19.21 6.53 -12.11
C HIS A 441 18.26 6.93 -10.99
N ARG A 442 18.68 6.74 -9.73
CA ARG A 442 17.99 7.41 -8.62
C ARG A 442 18.20 8.94 -8.74
N PRO A 443 17.17 9.75 -8.47
CA PRO A 443 17.31 11.21 -8.48
C PRO A 443 18.36 11.75 -7.49
N SER A 444 18.64 11.01 -6.42
CA SER A 444 19.62 11.34 -5.38
C SER A 444 21.06 10.90 -5.70
N GLU A 445 21.32 10.40 -6.92
CA GLU A 445 22.67 10.04 -7.37
C GLU A 445 23.59 11.27 -7.46
N ASN A 446 24.77 11.16 -6.86
CA ASN A 446 25.77 12.22 -6.86
C ASN A 446 26.33 12.43 -8.27
N ASN A 447 26.46 13.70 -8.67
CA ASN A 447 27.00 14.11 -9.97
C ASN A 447 26.22 13.57 -11.18
N LEU A 448 24.92 13.27 -11.03
CA LEU A 448 24.08 12.84 -12.14
C LEU A 448 24.04 13.92 -13.24
N THR A 449 24.52 13.56 -14.42
CA THR A 449 24.49 14.40 -15.61
C THR A 449 23.22 14.15 -16.41
N THR A 450 22.49 15.20 -16.73
CA THR A 450 21.28 15.16 -17.57
C THR A 450 21.55 15.81 -18.92
N ASP A 451 20.79 15.39 -19.93
CA ASP A 451 20.75 15.95 -21.28
C ASP A 451 19.32 16.41 -21.63
N ASP A 452 19.13 16.90 -22.86
CA ASP A 452 17.82 17.34 -23.36
C ASP A 452 16.79 16.20 -23.50
N ASN A 453 17.24 14.94 -23.48
CA ASN A 453 16.39 13.74 -23.56
C ASN A 453 16.05 13.17 -22.18
N SER A 454 16.59 13.76 -21.11
CA SER A 454 16.45 13.26 -19.75
C SER A 454 15.06 13.57 -19.22
N VAL A 455 14.43 12.56 -18.62
CA VAL A 455 13.06 12.66 -18.13
C VAL A 455 12.85 11.75 -16.92
N GLY A 456 11.99 12.18 -16.00
CA GLY A 456 11.58 11.32 -14.90
C GLY A 456 10.61 10.24 -15.38
N VAL A 457 10.86 8.99 -14.98
CA VAL A 457 10.10 7.79 -15.38
C VAL A 457 9.63 7.07 -14.13
N PHE A 458 8.39 6.59 -14.14
CA PHE A 458 7.83 5.80 -13.06
C PHE A 458 8.44 4.39 -13.08
N ASN A 459 8.92 3.90 -11.94
CA ASN A 459 9.63 2.63 -11.83
C ASN A 459 8.82 1.43 -12.34
N VAL A 460 7.48 1.46 -12.23
CA VAL A 460 6.60 0.38 -12.72
C VAL A 460 6.52 0.29 -14.25
N ASP A 461 6.89 1.36 -14.97
CA ASP A 461 6.99 1.33 -16.43
C ASP A 461 8.29 0.63 -16.90
N LEU A 462 9.20 0.30 -15.97
CA LEU A 462 10.40 -0.51 -16.20
C LEU A 462 10.16 -2.00 -15.94
N GLU A 463 8.95 -2.37 -15.51
CA GLU A 463 8.60 -3.75 -15.24
C GLU A 463 8.09 -4.46 -16.49
N ARG A 464 8.46 -5.74 -16.61
CA ARG A 464 8.06 -6.59 -17.72
C ARG A 464 6.54 -6.77 -17.74
N ARG A 465 5.94 -6.55 -18.89
CA ARG A 465 4.53 -6.80 -19.20
C ARG A 465 4.39 -8.00 -20.12
N THR A 466 3.18 -8.55 -20.19
CA THR A 466 2.83 -9.68 -21.05
C THR A 466 1.67 -9.30 -21.97
N GLY A 467 1.74 -9.73 -23.22
CA GLY A 467 0.64 -9.71 -24.17
C GLY A 467 0.49 -11.06 -24.84
N GLU A 468 -0.74 -11.46 -25.18
CA GLU A 468 -1.02 -12.71 -25.88
C GLU A 468 -1.32 -12.41 -27.35
N ASN A 469 -0.50 -12.94 -28.26
CA ASN A 469 -0.68 -12.74 -29.69
C ASN A 469 -1.87 -13.57 -30.21
N SER A 470 -2.22 -13.38 -31.49
CA SER A 470 -3.35 -14.08 -32.13
C SER A 470 -3.22 -15.61 -32.16
N ASP A 471 -2.01 -16.14 -31.96
CA ASP A 471 -1.71 -17.57 -31.93
C ASP A 471 -1.72 -18.17 -30.51
N GLY A 472 -2.08 -17.36 -29.49
CA GLY A 472 -2.05 -17.77 -28.09
C GLY A 472 -0.66 -17.82 -27.47
N VAL A 473 0.34 -17.24 -28.13
CA VAL A 473 1.73 -17.17 -27.64
C VAL A 473 1.94 -15.88 -26.86
N TYR A 474 2.43 -16.03 -25.63
CA TYR A 474 2.81 -14.90 -24.78
C TYR A 474 4.07 -14.21 -25.30
N GLN A 475 3.96 -12.90 -25.51
CA GLN A 475 5.06 -11.99 -25.79
C GLN A 475 5.36 -11.13 -24.57
N TYR A 476 6.65 -10.91 -24.32
CA TYR A 476 7.13 -10.08 -23.22
C TYR A 476 7.66 -8.76 -23.75
N TYR A 477 7.35 -7.67 -23.05
CA TYR A 477 7.86 -6.34 -23.39
C TYR A 477 8.06 -5.49 -22.15
N TYR A 478 8.83 -4.41 -22.29
CA TYR A 478 8.99 -3.39 -21.27
C TYR A 478 8.42 -2.07 -21.82
N PRO A 479 7.50 -1.40 -21.11
CA PRO A 479 6.97 -0.11 -21.55
C PRO A 479 8.09 0.91 -21.81
N LYS A 480 9.12 0.92 -20.95
CA LYS A 480 10.35 1.69 -21.17
C LYS A 480 11.54 0.75 -21.11
N GLU A 481 12.38 0.79 -22.13
CA GLU A 481 13.59 -0.02 -22.22
C GLU A 481 14.82 0.75 -21.76
N GLY A 482 15.73 0.04 -21.09
CA GLY A 482 17.00 0.56 -20.60
C GLY A 482 17.53 -0.27 -19.44
N THR A 483 18.71 0.09 -18.94
CA THR A 483 19.35 -0.58 -17.80
C THR A 483 19.17 0.24 -16.52
N LEU A 484 19.12 -0.43 -15.38
CA LEU A 484 19.14 0.24 -14.08
C LEU A 484 20.59 0.54 -13.69
N SER A 485 20.86 1.76 -13.22
CA SER A 485 22.18 2.12 -12.70
C SER A 485 22.58 1.18 -11.56
N TYR A 486 23.69 0.47 -11.75
CA TYR A 486 24.21 -0.45 -10.74
C TYR A 486 24.60 0.30 -9.46
N ASP A 487 25.18 1.49 -9.61
CA ASP A 487 25.72 2.25 -8.49
C ASP A 487 24.65 2.98 -7.67
N SER A 488 23.59 3.48 -8.31
CA SER A 488 22.53 4.20 -7.58
C SER A 488 21.33 3.36 -7.23
N ILE A 489 21.03 2.27 -7.95
CA ILE A 489 19.85 1.44 -7.67
C ILE A 489 20.24 0.16 -6.92
N VAL A 490 21.31 -0.53 -7.35
CA VAL A 490 21.67 -1.84 -6.80
C VAL A 490 22.56 -1.71 -5.56
N THR A 491 23.71 -1.03 -5.68
CA THR A 491 24.65 -0.88 -4.56
C THR A 491 24.36 0.35 -3.71
N GLN A 492 23.74 1.38 -4.30
CA GLN A 492 23.48 2.69 -3.68
C GLN A 492 24.75 3.40 -3.18
N ASN A 493 25.93 3.03 -3.70
CA ASN A 493 27.21 3.60 -3.29
C ASN A 493 27.42 5.05 -3.75
N THR A 494 26.67 5.49 -4.77
CA THR A 494 26.73 6.85 -5.32
C THR A 494 25.56 7.72 -4.90
N VAL A 495 24.65 7.20 -4.09
CA VAL A 495 23.51 7.95 -3.54
C VAL A 495 23.97 8.76 -2.34
N ASN A 496 23.46 9.99 -2.18
CA ASN A 496 23.82 10.77 -1.02
C ASN A 496 23.23 10.19 0.29
N GLU A 497 23.93 10.40 1.41
CA GLU A 497 23.58 9.80 2.71
C GLU A 497 22.18 10.18 3.20
N ASN A 498 21.64 11.32 2.77
CA ASN A 498 20.33 11.82 3.16
C ASN A 498 19.23 11.62 2.09
N ASN A 499 19.50 10.90 1.00
CA ASN A 499 18.60 10.76 -0.16
C ASN A 499 18.08 12.09 -0.75
N THR A 500 18.76 13.21 -0.51
CA THR A 500 18.38 14.52 -1.06
C THR A 500 18.87 14.74 -2.49
N ILE A 501 18.02 15.35 -3.31
CA ILE A 501 18.37 15.74 -4.68
C ILE A 501 19.08 17.10 -4.61
N ASN A 502 20.37 17.17 -4.97
CA ASN A 502 21.17 18.39 -4.83
C ASN A 502 21.23 19.26 -6.11
N ASN A 503 20.91 18.70 -7.28
CA ASN A 503 20.96 19.40 -8.56
C ASN A 503 19.57 19.96 -8.94
N ASN A 504 19.45 21.27 -9.20
CA ASN A 504 18.19 21.91 -9.56
C ASN A 504 17.57 21.41 -10.87
N ILE A 505 18.39 21.01 -11.85
CA ILE A 505 17.91 20.41 -13.11
C ILE A 505 17.26 19.05 -12.82
N VAL A 506 17.92 18.23 -11.99
CA VAL A 506 17.39 16.92 -11.57
C VAL A 506 16.13 17.09 -10.72
N LYS A 507 16.10 18.08 -9.80
CA LYS A 507 14.88 18.42 -9.04
C LYS A 507 13.71 18.76 -9.97
N LYS A 508 13.95 19.55 -11.03
CA LYS A 508 12.92 19.90 -12.01
C LYS A 508 12.35 18.66 -12.69
N LEU A 509 13.20 17.75 -13.19
CA LEU A 509 12.77 16.50 -13.82
C LEU A 509 12.00 15.61 -12.82
N TYR A 510 12.49 15.51 -11.59
CA TYR A 510 11.88 14.71 -10.54
C TYR A 510 10.50 15.23 -10.13
N TYR A 511 10.38 16.52 -9.78
CA TYR A 511 9.10 17.12 -9.37
C TYR A 511 8.08 17.13 -10.50
N THR A 512 8.51 17.34 -11.74
CA THR A 512 7.64 17.25 -12.92
C THR A 512 7.08 15.83 -13.06
N ALA A 513 7.93 14.80 -13.02
CA ALA A 513 7.47 13.41 -13.12
C ALA A 513 6.61 12.98 -11.92
N LEU A 514 7.01 13.34 -10.69
CA LEU A 514 6.23 13.03 -9.49
C LEU A 514 4.82 13.62 -9.56
N GLY A 515 4.71 14.90 -9.95
CA GLY A 515 3.43 15.58 -10.11
C GLY A 515 2.59 14.98 -11.24
N ARG A 516 3.20 14.69 -12.40
CA ARG A 516 2.55 14.02 -13.52
C ARG A 516 1.97 12.67 -13.10
N GLU A 517 2.80 11.80 -12.51
CA GLU A 517 2.35 10.45 -12.16
C GLU A 517 1.25 10.46 -11.11
N ARG A 518 1.36 11.31 -10.07
CA ARG A 518 0.33 11.45 -9.02
C ARG A 518 -0.99 12.00 -9.54
N TYR A 519 -0.96 13.04 -10.38
CA TYR A 519 -2.16 13.64 -10.95
C TYR A 519 -2.92 12.67 -11.87
N CYS A 520 -2.17 11.84 -12.59
CA CYS A 520 -2.74 10.93 -13.57
C CYS A 520 -3.30 9.63 -12.96
N LEU A 521 -3.24 9.43 -11.64
CA LEU A 521 -3.82 8.27 -10.98
C LEU A 521 -5.35 8.34 -10.98
N TYR A 522 -6.00 7.18 -11.10
CA TYR A 522 -7.43 7.10 -10.86
C TYR A 522 -7.69 7.25 -9.36
N ARG A 523 -8.58 8.16 -9.00
CA ARG A 523 -9.07 8.35 -7.64
C ARG A 523 -10.59 8.44 -7.69
N GLU A 524 -11.27 7.58 -6.94
CA GLU A 524 -12.73 7.61 -6.87
C GLU A 524 -13.18 8.90 -6.19
N LYS A 525 -14.07 9.64 -6.86
CA LYS A 525 -14.64 10.89 -6.35
C LYS A 525 -16.14 10.70 -6.12
N LEU A 526 -16.54 10.65 -4.86
CA LEU A 526 -17.95 10.62 -4.47
C LEU A 526 -18.59 11.98 -4.71
N LYS A 527 -19.67 11.99 -5.50
CA LYS A 527 -20.52 13.16 -5.65
C LYS A 527 -21.63 13.07 -4.62
N LEU A 528 -21.51 13.87 -3.55
CA LEU A 528 -22.62 14.10 -2.63
C LEU A 528 -23.69 14.90 -3.40
N LYS A 529 -24.90 14.36 -3.48
CA LYS A 529 -26.06 15.04 -4.09
C LYS A 529 -26.78 15.88 -3.06
#